data_AF-A0A441Y8C8-F1
#
_entry.id   AF-A0A441Y8C8-F1
#
_cell.length_a   1.000
_cell.length_b   1.000
_cell.length_c   1.000
_cell.angle_alpha   90.00
_cell.angle_beta   90.00
_cell.angle_gamma   90.00
#
_symmetry.space_group_name_H-M   'P 1'
#
loop_
_entity.id
_entity.type
_entity.pdbx_description
1 polymer ?
#
loop_
_entity_poly.entity_id
_entity_poly.type
_entity_poly.pdbx_seq_one_letter_code
_entity_poly.pdbx_strand_id
1 'polypeptide(L)'
;MQTYDFIIVGSGSAGSVVAERLSASGRFSVLVLEAGGSDRRFYVQMPLGYGKTFFDPAVNWNYRTEPDPGLAGNVDHWPRGKLLGGSSSINAMVWIRGAREDFDAWAAAGNPGWAFDDLLPVFKTLEDNQAGADQWRGVGGPLHITDCSTAVHPLTKRYLAAANQAGLPFNPDFNGAFQEGVGIYQITTKNGRRMSAARAFLRPAMKRKNLRVEINALATRILFEGKQAVGIEYLQNGETKTARAGREVILSGGSVNSPQLLQLSGVGPSALL
;
A
#
# COMPACT_ATOMS: atom_id res chain seq x y z
N MET A 1 10.36 -28.87 -4.73
CA MET A 1 9.29 -27.86 -4.55
C MET A 1 9.36 -27.37 -3.12
N GLN A 2 9.50 -26.05 -2.89
CA GLN A 2 9.65 -25.51 -1.54
C GLN A 2 8.27 -25.16 -0.95
N THR A 3 8.08 -25.45 0.33
CA THR A 3 6.80 -25.25 1.05
C THR A 3 6.98 -24.16 2.10
N TYR A 4 6.00 -23.26 2.19
CA TYR A 4 5.90 -22.18 3.18
C TYR A 4 4.54 -22.25 3.85
N ASP A 5 4.39 -21.78 5.09
CA ASP A 5 3.08 -21.66 5.72
C ASP A 5 2.20 -20.67 4.95
N PHE A 6 2.76 -19.50 4.63
CA PHE A 6 2.05 -18.43 3.91
C PHE A 6 2.84 -17.99 2.68
N ILE A 7 2.14 -17.77 1.58
CA ILE A 7 2.68 -17.11 0.38
C ILE A 7 1.93 -15.80 0.16
N ILE A 8 2.64 -14.69 0.12
CA ILE A 8 2.09 -13.35 -0.15
C ILE A 8 2.51 -12.93 -1.56
N VAL A 9 1.53 -12.65 -2.42
CA VAL A 9 1.76 -12.17 -3.78
C VAL A 9 1.68 -10.66 -3.82
N GLY A 10 2.82 -10.00 -4.00
CA GLY A 10 2.96 -8.54 -3.99
C GLY A 10 3.45 -8.02 -2.64
N SER A 11 4.54 -7.25 -2.66
CA SER A 11 5.14 -6.64 -1.47
C SER A 11 4.74 -5.17 -1.29
N GLY A 12 3.55 -4.80 -1.80
CA GLY A 12 2.98 -3.46 -1.73
C GLY A 12 2.64 -3.01 -0.31
N SER A 13 1.85 -1.94 -0.18
CA SER A 13 1.46 -1.38 1.13
C SER A 13 0.88 -2.43 2.08
N ALA A 14 -0.13 -3.19 1.63
CA ALA A 14 -0.75 -4.24 2.43
C ALA A 14 0.18 -5.46 2.61
N GLY A 15 0.76 -5.97 1.52
CA GLY A 15 1.62 -7.15 1.56
C GLY A 15 2.83 -7.00 2.50
N SER A 16 3.42 -5.79 2.56
CA SER A 16 4.49 -5.48 3.51
C SER A 16 4.05 -5.60 4.98
N VAL A 17 2.84 -5.13 5.31
CA VAL A 17 2.29 -5.21 6.68
C VAL A 17 1.94 -6.66 7.02
N VAL A 18 1.28 -7.38 6.11
CA VAL A 18 0.91 -8.79 6.31
C VAL A 18 2.16 -9.65 6.51
N ALA A 19 3.20 -9.45 5.70
CA ALA A 19 4.48 -10.16 5.84
C ALA A 19 5.13 -9.91 7.21
N GLU A 20 5.11 -8.66 7.67
CA GLU A 20 5.63 -8.28 8.99
C GLU A 20 4.87 -9.01 10.10
N ARG A 21 3.52 -8.96 10.09
CA ARG A 21 2.67 -9.53 11.13
C ARG A 21 2.74 -11.06 11.18
N LEU A 22 2.62 -11.73 10.04
CA LEU A 22 2.65 -13.20 9.98
C LEU A 22 4.00 -13.77 10.38
N SER A 23 5.10 -13.07 10.06
CA SER A 23 6.45 -13.51 10.43
C SER A 23 6.85 -13.16 11.86
N ALA A 24 6.14 -12.27 12.55
CA ALA A 24 6.55 -11.66 13.81
C ALA A 24 6.82 -12.67 14.94
N SER A 25 6.04 -13.75 15.02
CA SER A 25 6.19 -14.78 16.06
C SER A 25 7.37 -15.73 15.83
N GLY A 26 7.99 -15.71 14.64
CA GLY A 26 9.00 -16.68 14.23
C GLY A 26 8.45 -18.09 13.91
N ARG A 27 7.19 -18.37 14.27
CA ARG A 27 6.56 -19.70 14.13
C ARG A 27 6.27 -20.09 12.69
N PHE A 28 5.88 -19.12 11.85
CA PHE A 28 5.41 -19.38 10.50
C PHE A 28 6.44 -18.98 9.46
N SER A 29 6.66 -19.86 8.48
CA SER A 29 7.47 -19.58 7.29
C SER A 29 6.65 -18.79 6.27
N VAL A 30 7.17 -17.65 5.83
CA VAL A 30 6.47 -16.73 4.93
C VAL A 30 7.32 -16.47 3.69
N LEU A 31 6.74 -16.66 2.51
CA LEU A 31 7.31 -16.27 1.24
C LEU A 31 6.58 -15.04 0.71
N VAL A 32 7.31 -14.00 0.30
CA VAL A 32 6.77 -12.85 -0.41
C VAL A 32 7.32 -12.85 -1.83
N LEU A 33 6.44 -12.78 -2.82
CA LEU A 33 6.80 -12.67 -4.23
C LEU A 33 6.54 -11.24 -4.71
N GLU A 34 7.58 -10.54 -5.15
CA GLU A 34 7.49 -9.20 -5.70
C GLU A 34 7.92 -9.22 -7.18
N ALA A 35 7.02 -8.77 -8.06
CA ALA A 35 7.30 -8.69 -9.50
C ALA A 35 8.40 -7.66 -9.83
N GLY A 36 8.51 -6.61 -9.02
CA GLY A 36 9.52 -5.57 -9.16
C GLY A 36 10.84 -5.82 -8.46
N GLY A 37 11.72 -4.83 -8.58
CA GLY A 37 13.04 -4.82 -7.96
C GLY A 37 13.10 -4.11 -6.60
N SER A 38 14.32 -3.74 -6.21
CA SER A 38 14.61 -3.05 -4.95
C SER A 38 14.15 -1.57 -4.96
N ASP A 39 13.67 -1.09 -3.81
CA ASP A 39 13.38 0.31 -3.48
C ASP A 39 14.62 1.14 -3.08
N ARG A 40 15.82 0.54 -3.13
CA ARG A 40 17.10 1.26 -2.89
C ARG A 40 17.50 2.12 -4.08
N ARG A 41 16.65 3.08 -4.44
CA ARG A 41 16.85 4.01 -5.55
C ARG A 41 16.74 5.44 -5.04
N PHE A 42 17.57 6.34 -5.59
CA PHE A 42 17.63 7.73 -5.15
C PHE A 42 16.27 8.43 -5.23
N TYR A 43 15.64 8.43 -6.41
CA TYR A 43 14.33 9.07 -6.62
C TYR A 43 13.17 8.41 -5.86
N VAL A 44 13.30 7.13 -5.50
CA VAL A 44 12.31 6.45 -4.65
C VAL A 44 12.40 6.97 -3.21
N GLN A 45 13.60 7.16 -2.69
CA GLN A 45 13.81 7.53 -1.28
C GLN A 45 13.67 9.03 -1.02
N MET A 46 13.90 9.86 -2.03
CA MET A 46 13.72 11.31 -1.99
C MET A 46 12.22 11.65 -2.14
N PRO A 47 11.60 12.37 -1.19
CA PRO A 47 10.17 12.73 -1.26
C PRO A 47 9.76 13.39 -2.60
N LEU A 48 10.49 14.41 -3.04
CA LEU A 48 10.24 15.11 -4.31
C LEU A 48 10.50 14.24 -5.56
N GLY A 49 11.17 13.09 -5.39
CA GLY A 49 11.45 12.16 -6.46
C GLY A 49 10.22 11.43 -7.00
N TYR A 50 9.06 11.53 -6.33
CA TYR A 50 7.83 10.88 -6.77
C TYR A 50 7.45 11.26 -8.22
N GLY A 51 7.64 12.52 -8.60
CA GLY A 51 7.37 12.99 -9.96
C GLY A 51 8.25 12.34 -11.04
N LYS A 52 9.47 11.88 -10.67
CA LYS A 52 10.32 11.08 -11.56
C LYS A 52 9.85 9.63 -11.62
N THR A 53 9.51 9.03 -10.49
CA THR A 53 9.06 7.63 -10.43
C THR A 53 7.68 7.40 -11.06
N PHE A 54 6.88 8.46 -11.20
CA PHE A 54 5.53 8.41 -11.75
C PHE A 54 5.45 7.88 -13.20
N PHE A 55 6.52 8.05 -13.97
CA PHE A 55 6.59 7.61 -15.37
C PHE A 55 7.73 6.61 -15.63
N ASP A 56 8.53 6.27 -14.62
CA ASP A 56 9.70 5.40 -14.78
C ASP A 56 9.31 3.91 -14.85
N PRO A 57 9.43 3.25 -16.02
CA PRO A 57 9.04 1.84 -16.19
C PRO A 57 9.91 0.85 -15.37
N ALA A 58 11.06 1.31 -14.85
CA ALA A 58 11.91 0.49 -14.00
C ALA A 58 11.32 0.27 -12.58
N VAL A 59 10.36 1.11 -12.17
CA VAL A 59 9.71 1.05 -10.85
C VAL A 59 8.20 1.17 -10.91
N ASN A 60 7.63 1.28 -12.11
CA ASN A 60 6.21 1.51 -12.33
C ASN A 60 5.67 0.54 -13.38
N TRP A 61 4.46 0.03 -13.16
CA TRP A 61 3.73 -0.74 -14.15
C TRP A 61 3.30 0.10 -15.36
N ASN A 62 3.10 1.41 -15.17
CA ASN A 62 2.70 2.36 -16.21
C ASN A 62 1.47 1.88 -17.00
N TYR A 63 0.42 1.44 -16.28
CA TYR A 63 -0.82 1.03 -16.91
C TYR A 63 -1.47 2.18 -17.66
N ARG A 64 -2.16 1.85 -18.74
CA ARG A 64 -3.01 2.76 -19.50
C ARG A 64 -4.40 2.16 -19.56
N THR A 65 -5.41 3.00 -19.40
CA THR A 65 -6.80 2.58 -19.55
C THR A 65 -7.13 2.35 -21.03
N GLU A 66 -8.27 1.73 -21.29
CA GLU A 66 -8.93 1.89 -22.59
C GLU A 66 -9.38 3.36 -22.76
N PRO A 67 -9.62 3.84 -24.00
CA PRO A 67 -10.19 5.17 -24.24
C PRO A 67 -11.54 5.34 -23.54
N ASP A 68 -11.73 6.45 -22.81
CA ASP A 68 -12.96 6.73 -22.08
C ASP A 68 -13.80 7.81 -22.80
N PRO A 69 -15.02 7.50 -23.27
CA PRO A 69 -15.94 8.48 -23.84
C PRO A 69 -16.28 9.64 -22.89
N GLY A 70 -16.36 9.40 -21.59
CA GLY A 70 -16.57 10.41 -20.56
C GLY A 70 -15.39 11.36 -20.39
N LEU A 71 -14.22 11.00 -20.93
CA LEU A 71 -13.01 11.84 -21.00
C LEU A 71 -12.68 12.28 -22.42
N ALA A 72 -13.69 12.40 -23.30
CA ALA A 72 -13.53 12.76 -24.70
C ALA A 72 -12.59 11.83 -25.49
N GLY A 73 -12.59 10.54 -25.16
CA GLY A 73 -11.76 9.51 -25.80
C GLY A 73 -10.31 9.49 -25.33
N ASN A 74 -9.97 10.22 -24.25
CA ASN A 74 -8.62 10.18 -23.69
C ASN A 74 -8.32 8.84 -23.02
N VAL A 75 -7.02 8.49 -23.03
CA VAL A 75 -6.46 7.32 -22.35
C VAL A 75 -5.72 7.80 -21.11
N ASP A 76 -6.19 7.38 -19.94
CA ASP A 76 -5.63 7.79 -18.66
C ASP A 76 -4.40 6.95 -18.30
N HIS A 77 -3.46 7.57 -17.57
CA HIS A 77 -2.23 6.94 -17.11
C HIS A 77 -2.36 6.53 -15.65
N TRP A 78 -2.29 5.24 -15.38
CA TRP A 78 -2.47 4.65 -14.05
C TRP A 78 -1.13 4.14 -13.48
N PRO A 79 -0.39 4.99 -12.74
CA PRO A 79 0.86 4.59 -12.13
C PRO A 79 0.61 3.61 -10.98
N ARG A 80 1.33 2.47 -10.98
CA ARG A 80 1.33 1.49 -9.90
C ARG A 80 2.77 1.05 -9.65
N GLY A 81 3.20 1.07 -8.39
CA GLY A 81 4.58 0.72 -8.07
C GLY A 81 4.88 -0.75 -8.35
N LYS A 82 6.00 -1.00 -9.03
CA LYS A 82 6.56 -2.33 -9.37
C LYS A 82 7.95 -2.44 -8.76
N LEU A 83 8.00 -2.55 -7.44
CA LEU A 83 9.19 -2.63 -6.59
C LEU A 83 8.77 -2.95 -5.15
N LEU A 84 9.74 -3.26 -4.28
CA LEU A 84 9.48 -3.41 -2.85
C LEU A 84 8.71 -2.21 -2.27
N GLY A 85 7.59 -2.48 -1.60
CA GLY A 85 6.69 -1.46 -1.03
C GLY A 85 5.61 -0.98 -2.02
N GLY A 86 5.68 -1.40 -3.28
CA GLY A 86 4.70 -1.10 -4.32
C GLY A 86 4.43 0.40 -4.45
N SER A 87 3.16 0.78 -4.55
CA SER A 87 2.77 2.18 -4.72
C SER A 87 3.18 3.09 -3.55
N SER A 88 3.37 2.58 -2.32
CA SER A 88 3.90 3.41 -1.22
C SER A 88 5.33 3.92 -1.46
N SER A 89 6.08 3.23 -2.32
CA SER A 89 7.43 3.62 -2.73
C SER A 89 7.44 4.69 -3.84
N ILE A 90 6.30 4.99 -4.47
CA ILE A 90 6.21 6.00 -5.56
C ILE A 90 5.09 7.05 -5.37
N ASN A 91 4.29 6.98 -4.31
CA ASN A 91 3.20 7.92 -4.05
C ASN A 91 3.69 9.31 -3.57
N ALA A 92 2.75 10.23 -3.35
CA ALA A 92 3.01 11.57 -2.80
C ALA A 92 3.11 11.63 -1.26
N MET A 93 3.10 10.48 -0.57
CA MET A 93 3.28 10.33 0.90
C MET A 93 2.22 10.97 1.80
N VAL A 94 1.18 11.61 1.25
CA VAL A 94 0.07 12.16 2.05
C VAL A 94 -0.51 11.08 2.97
N TRP A 95 -0.65 11.39 4.26
CA TRP A 95 -1.23 10.51 5.26
C TRP A 95 -2.63 11.01 5.66
N ILE A 96 -3.65 10.41 5.07
CA ILE A 96 -5.05 10.60 5.40
C ILE A 96 -5.69 9.21 5.47
N ARG A 97 -6.41 8.92 6.55
CA ARG A 97 -7.02 7.60 6.79
C ARG A 97 -8.28 7.39 5.96
N GLY A 98 -9.17 8.37 5.94
CA GLY A 98 -10.52 8.31 5.39
C GLY A 98 -11.52 9.02 6.31
N ALA A 99 -12.72 9.32 5.81
CA ALA A 99 -13.79 9.87 6.64
C ALA A 99 -14.42 8.75 7.48
N ARG A 100 -15.05 9.07 8.62
CA ARG A 100 -15.72 8.06 9.46
C ARG A 100 -16.78 7.28 8.67
N GLU A 101 -17.53 8.02 7.86
CA GLU A 101 -18.63 7.55 7.05
C GLU A 101 -18.18 6.50 6.02
N ASP A 102 -16.95 6.57 5.53
CA ASP A 102 -16.38 5.58 4.60
C ASP A 102 -16.32 4.18 5.25
N PHE A 103 -15.88 4.12 6.51
CA PHE A 103 -15.70 2.87 7.25
C PHE A 103 -17.01 2.37 7.84
N ASP A 104 -17.85 3.26 8.36
CA ASP A 104 -19.17 2.91 8.85
C ASP A 104 -20.06 2.36 7.71
N ALA A 105 -19.89 2.88 6.48
CA ALA A 105 -20.52 2.32 5.29
C ALA A 105 -20.01 0.90 4.98
N TRP A 106 -18.73 0.59 5.19
CA TRP A 106 -18.22 -0.78 5.02
C TRP A 106 -18.83 -1.74 6.03
N ALA A 107 -18.96 -1.32 7.29
CA ALA A 107 -19.64 -2.12 8.31
C ALA A 107 -21.12 -2.35 7.96
N ALA A 108 -21.83 -1.30 7.55
CA ALA A 108 -23.23 -1.37 7.11
C ALA A 108 -23.42 -2.26 5.87
N ALA A 109 -22.40 -2.37 5.01
CA ALA A 109 -22.39 -3.29 3.87
C ALA A 109 -22.16 -4.77 4.24
N GLY A 110 -22.15 -5.11 5.54
CA GLY A 110 -22.04 -6.49 6.02
C GLY A 110 -20.64 -6.93 6.44
N ASN A 111 -19.73 -5.99 6.73
CA ASN A 111 -18.36 -6.27 7.15
C ASN A 111 -18.15 -5.90 8.63
N PRO A 112 -18.60 -6.72 9.60
CA PRO A 112 -18.45 -6.42 11.02
C PRO A 112 -16.97 -6.26 11.40
N GLY A 113 -16.67 -5.32 12.30
CA GLY A 113 -15.29 -4.98 12.70
C GLY A 113 -14.59 -3.97 11.79
N TRP A 114 -15.27 -3.43 10.77
CA TRP A 114 -14.74 -2.42 9.86
C TRP A 114 -15.33 -1.02 10.08
N ALA A 115 -16.12 -0.80 11.13
CA ALA A 115 -16.58 0.54 11.48
C ALA A 115 -15.39 1.40 11.93
N PHE A 116 -15.52 2.74 11.87
CA PHE A 116 -14.40 3.62 12.19
C PHE A 116 -13.87 3.38 13.61
N ASP A 117 -14.75 3.15 14.59
CA ASP A 117 -14.37 2.94 15.98
C ASP A 117 -13.63 1.60 16.21
N ASP A 118 -13.90 0.59 15.39
CA ASP A 118 -13.15 -0.68 15.40
C ASP A 118 -11.74 -0.49 14.82
N LEU A 119 -11.62 0.36 13.80
CA LEU A 119 -10.37 0.60 13.06
C LEU A 119 -9.47 1.66 13.70
N LEU A 120 -10.03 2.61 14.46
CA LEU A 120 -9.24 3.68 15.10
C LEU A 120 -8.09 3.13 15.96
N PRO A 121 -8.29 2.11 16.83
CA PRO A 121 -7.18 1.48 17.55
C PRO A 121 -6.12 0.91 16.60
N VAL A 122 -6.53 0.28 15.50
CA VAL A 122 -5.61 -0.28 14.49
C VAL A 122 -4.80 0.82 13.83
N PHE A 123 -5.43 1.91 13.38
CA PHE A 123 -4.74 3.08 12.83
C PHE A 123 -3.70 3.60 13.82
N LYS A 124 -4.07 3.81 15.08
CA LYS A 124 -3.12 4.29 16.11
C LYS A 124 -1.92 3.35 16.28
N THR A 125 -2.07 2.03 16.14
CA THR A 125 -0.92 1.10 16.22
C THR A 125 0.08 1.23 15.07
N LEU A 126 -0.33 1.79 13.93
CA LEU A 126 0.55 1.98 12.78
C LEU A 126 1.47 3.19 12.95
N GLU A 127 1.03 4.18 13.73
CA GLU A 127 1.57 5.54 13.67
C GLU A 127 2.68 5.81 14.69
N ASP A 128 3.75 6.43 14.21
CA ASP A 128 4.72 7.19 15.00
C ASP A 128 4.57 8.66 14.61
N ASN A 129 3.52 9.32 15.14
CA ASN A 129 3.14 10.67 14.74
C ASN A 129 3.99 11.74 15.44
N GLN A 130 4.68 12.55 14.66
CA GLN A 130 5.54 13.63 15.17
C GLN A 130 4.79 14.65 16.02
N ALA A 131 3.50 14.87 15.76
CA ALA A 131 2.68 15.80 16.53
C ALA A 131 2.23 15.23 17.90
N GLY A 132 2.66 14.01 18.26
CA GLY A 132 2.31 13.34 19.50
C GLY A 132 1.04 12.47 19.44
N ALA A 133 0.76 11.78 20.53
CA ALA A 133 -0.45 10.98 20.69
C ALA A 133 -1.58 11.80 21.32
N ASP A 134 -2.80 11.49 20.93
CA ASP A 134 -4.03 12.01 21.53
C ASP A 134 -5.16 10.98 21.37
N GLN A 135 -6.42 11.43 21.45
CA GLN A 135 -7.58 10.57 21.22
C GLN A 135 -7.58 9.94 19.81
N TRP A 136 -7.07 10.64 18.80
CA TRP A 136 -7.11 10.26 17.39
C TRP A 136 -5.79 9.65 16.88
N ARG A 137 -4.64 10.11 17.37
CA ARG A 137 -3.30 9.80 16.83
C ARG A 137 -2.52 8.80 17.67
N GLY A 138 -1.73 7.97 16.99
CA GLY A 138 -0.81 7.03 17.61
C GLY A 138 0.64 7.52 17.65
N VAL A 139 1.42 6.97 18.57
CA VAL A 139 2.89 7.11 18.62
C VAL A 139 3.54 5.75 18.85
N GLY A 140 4.80 5.61 18.44
CA GLY A 140 5.57 4.38 18.63
C GLY A 140 5.31 3.27 17.60
N GLY A 141 4.41 3.49 16.65
CA GLY A 141 4.18 2.59 15.52
C GLY A 141 5.33 2.57 14.50
N PRO A 142 5.30 1.65 13.54
CA PRO A 142 6.37 1.53 12.53
C PRO A 142 6.35 2.63 11.46
N LEU A 143 5.19 3.25 11.21
CA LEU A 143 5.02 4.27 10.16
C LEU A 143 5.16 5.67 10.76
N HIS A 144 6.30 6.31 10.49
CA HIS A 144 6.53 7.68 10.93
C HIS A 144 5.74 8.68 10.09
N ILE A 145 5.09 9.62 10.77
CA ILE A 145 4.26 10.66 10.18
C ILE A 145 4.83 12.01 10.60
N THR A 146 5.20 12.80 9.61
CA THR A 146 5.79 14.12 9.76
C THR A 146 4.71 15.18 9.61
N ASP A 147 4.63 16.08 10.59
CA ASP A 147 3.93 17.35 10.43
C ASP A 147 4.81 18.30 9.60
N CYS A 148 4.32 18.69 8.42
CA CYS A 148 5.02 19.60 7.51
C CYS A 148 4.54 21.05 7.61
N SER A 149 3.69 21.39 8.59
CA SER A 149 3.10 22.72 8.78
C SER A 149 4.11 23.88 8.79
N THR A 150 5.32 23.63 9.30
CA THR A 150 6.41 24.62 9.36
C THR A 150 7.27 24.68 8.09
N ALA A 151 7.15 23.69 7.20
CA ALA A 151 7.98 23.52 6.01
C ALA A 151 7.22 23.76 4.69
N VAL A 152 5.93 24.13 4.75
CA VAL A 152 5.13 24.43 3.55
C VAL A 152 5.63 25.68 2.84
N HIS A 153 5.44 25.71 1.52
CA HIS A 153 5.74 26.89 0.71
C HIS A 153 4.91 28.10 1.18
N PRO A 154 5.43 29.34 1.18
CA PRO A 154 4.69 30.53 1.64
C PRO A 154 3.34 30.75 0.94
N LEU A 155 3.21 30.28 -0.30
CA LEU A 155 1.93 30.31 -1.04
C LEU A 155 0.82 29.54 -0.33
N THR A 156 1.14 28.46 0.38
CA THR A 156 0.15 27.67 1.14
C THR A 156 -0.57 28.52 2.17
N LYS A 157 0.14 29.43 2.87
CA LYS A 157 -0.48 30.35 3.84
C LYS A 157 -1.46 31.32 3.18
N ARG A 158 -1.13 31.80 1.98
CA ARG A 158 -2.02 32.67 1.19
C ARG A 158 -3.26 31.91 0.72
N TYR A 159 -3.09 30.67 0.27
CA TYR A 159 -4.21 29.80 -0.11
C TYR A 159 -5.16 29.55 1.05
N LEU A 160 -4.65 29.21 2.25
CA LEU A 160 -5.47 28.99 3.44
C LEU A 160 -6.23 30.25 3.86
N ALA A 161 -5.59 31.42 3.80
CA ALA A 161 -6.25 32.69 4.10
C ALA A 161 -7.39 32.99 3.10
N ALA A 162 -7.16 32.76 1.81
CA ALA A 162 -8.18 32.94 0.77
C ALA A 162 -9.36 31.96 0.93
N ALA A 163 -9.08 30.70 1.27
CA ALA A 163 -10.11 29.71 1.54
C ALA A 163 -10.99 30.09 2.74
N ASN A 164 -10.38 30.59 3.82
CA ASN A 164 -11.12 31.11 4.97
C ASN A 164 -11.99 32.35 4.60
N GLN A 165 -11.48 33.26 3.76
CA GLN A 165 -12.28 34.38 3.23
C GLN A 165 -13.45 33.92 2.37
N ALA A 166 -13.30 32.79 1.68
CA ALA A 166 -14.38 32.16 0.91
C ALA A 166 -15.37 31.35 1.77
N GLY A 167 -15.18 31.32 3.10
CA GLY A 167 -16.08 30.64 4.04
C GLY A 167 -15.77 29.16 4.28
N LEU A 168 -14.63 28.64 3.78
CA LEU A 168 -14.21 27.26 4.05
C LEU A 168 -13.57 27.17 5.45
N PRO A 169 -14.00 26.21 6.30
CA PRO A 169 -13.44 26.07 7.64
C PRO A 169 -12.00 25.58 7.57
N PHE A 170 -11.15 26.13 8.46
CA PHE A 170 -9.80 25.60 8.64
C PHE A 170 -9.84 24.26 9.36
N ASN A 171 -9.19 23.24 8.80
CA ASN A 171 -9.00 21.94 9.41
C ASN A 171 -7.53 21.80 9.90
N PRO A 172 -7.29 21.72 11.22
CA PRO A 172 -5.94 21.57 11.76
C PRO A 172 -5.38 20.15 11.63
N ASP A 173 -6.24 19.13 11.45
CA ASP A 173 -5.85 17.72 11.35
C ASP A 173 -6.92 16.89 10.63
N PHE A 174 -6.66 16.50 9.39
CA PHE A 174 -7.56 15.67 8.58
C PHE A 174 -7.80 14.27 9.16
N ASN A 175 -7.00 13.82 10.13
CA ASN A 175 -7.17 12.56 10.85
C ASN A 175 -7.71 12.76 12.27
N GLY A 176 -8.16 13.97 12.60
CA GLY A 176 -8.74 14.34 13.88
C GLY A 176 -10.25 14.08 13.98
N ALA A 177 -10.97 14.97 14.67
CA ALA A 177 -12.39 14.79 14.96
C ALA A 177 -13.31 14.90 13.73
N PHE A 178 -12.91 15.67 12.72
CA PHE A 178 -13.66 15.86 11.48
C PHE A 178 -12.70 16.03 10.30
N GLN A 179 -13.13 15.62 9.10
CA GLN A 179 -12.29 15.67 7.90
C GLN A 179 -12.53 16.92 7.05
N GLU A 180 -13.75 17.47 7.06
CA GLU A 180 -14.10 18.61 6.21
C GLU A 180 -13.25 19.86 6.49
N GLY A 181 -12.91 20.60 5.43
CA GLY A 181 -12.24 21.89 5.51
C GLY A 181 -10.93 21.96 4.73
N VAL A 182 -10.18 23.03 4.98
CA VAL A 182 -8.89 23.32 4.35
C VAL A 182 -7.77 23.33 5.37
N GLY A 183 -6.67 22.65 5.08
CA GLY A 183 -5.63 22.40 6.07
C GLY A 183 -4.32 21.95 5.45
N ILE A 184 -3.33 21.72 6.30
CA ILE A 184 -2.03 21.16 5.91
C ILE A 184 -2.07 19.67 6.24
N TYR A 185 -1.87 18.82 5.22
CA TYR A 185 -1.80 17.38 5.43
C TYR A 185 -0.45 16.96 6.03
N GLN A 186 -0.45 15.86 6.79
CA GLN A 186 0.77 15.21 7.24
C GLN A 186 1.30 14.26 6.15
N ILE A 187 2.59 13.92 6.23
CA ILE A 187 3.24 13.02 5.25
C ILE A 187 4.00 11.88 5.91
N THR A 188 4.04 10.72 5.25
CA THR A 188 4.82 9.55 5.68
C THR A 188 6.29 9.71 5.29
N THR A 189 7.05 10.48 6.08
CA THR A 189 8.50 10.68 5.94
C THR A 189 9.22 10.46 7.26
N LYS A 190 10.54 10.25 7.27
CA LYS A 190 11.37 10.26 8.50
C LYS A 190 12.77 10.69 8.15
N ASN A 191 13.26 11.74 8.84
CA ASN A 191 14.56 12.36 8.61
C ASN A 191 14.76 12.78 7.14
N GLY A 192 13.77 13.49 6.59
CA GLY A 192 13.79 14.01 5.21
C GLY A 192 13.66 12.95 4.11
N ARG A 193 13.39 11.68 4.44
CA ARG A 193 13.30 10.57 3.49
C ARG A 193 11.93 9.92 3.55
N ARG A 194 11.45 9.42 2.41
CA ARG A 194 10.20 8.66 2.31
C ARG A 194 10.13 7.52 3.34
N MET A 195 8.98 7.37 3.99
CA MET A 195 8.65 6.21 4.82
C MET A 195 7.63 5.33 4.09
N SER A 196 8.11 4.50 3.16
CA SER A 196 7.26 3.52 2.47
C SER A 196 6.91 2.34 3.38
N ALA A 197 5.92 1.54 2.98
CA ALA A 197 5.58 0.31 3.70
C ALA A 197 6.74 -0.70 3.71
N ALA A 198 7.56 -0.73 2.64
CA ALA A 198 8.77 -1.55 2.63
C ALA A 198 9.75 -1.10 3.72
N ARG A 199 9.94 0.21 3.91
CA ARG A 199 10.85 0.74 4.93
C ARG A 199 10.31 0.53 6.36
N ALA A 200 9.02 0.75 6.56
CA ALA A 200 8.37 0.65 7.86
C ALA A 200 8.18 -0.80 8.34
N PHE A 201 7.81 -1.72 7.44
CA PHE A 201 7.37 -3.08 7.80
C PHE A 201 8.27 -4.17 7.21
N LEU A 202 8.43 -4.18 5.89
CA LEU A 202 9.07 -5.32 5.20
C LEU A 202 10.56 -5.44 5.51
N ARG A 203 11.32 -4.33 5.48
CA ARG A 203 12.77 -4.33 5.74
C ARG A 203 13.12 -4.83 7.15
N PRO A 204 12.43 -4.40 8.23
CA PRO A 204 12.58 -5.05 9.53
C PRO A 204 12.29 -6.55 9.48
N ALA A 205 11.19 -6.96 8.84
CA ALA A 205 10.78 -8.35 8.76
C ALA A 205 11.77 -9.24 7.98
N MET A 206 12.40 -8.72 6.93
CA MET A 206 13.41 -9.42 6.11
C MET A 206 14.66 -9.83 6.89
N LYS A 207 14.88 -9.30 8.10
CA LYS A 207 15.98 -9.73 8.97
C LYS A 207 15.68 -11.07 9.68
N ARG A 208 14.42 -11.50 9.68
CA ARG A 208 13.97 -12.73 10.34
C ARG A 208 14.25 -13.93 9.43
N LYS A 209 14.70 -15.05 10.02
CA LYS A 209 15.06 -16.28 9.27
C LYS A 209 13.86 -16.96 8.61
N ASN A 210 12.64 -16.71 9.11
CA ASN A 210 11.40 -17.31 8.64
C ASN A 210 10.66 -16.49 7.57
N LEU A 211 11.18 -15.32 7.16
CA LEU A 211 10.64 -14.55 6.04
C LEU A 211 11.61 -14.58 4.86
N ARG A 212 11.14 -15.04 3.71
CA ARG A 212 11.85 -14.96 2.44
C ARG A 212 11.14 -14.00 1.51
N VAL A 213 11.91 -13.13 0.85
CA VAL A 213 11.41 -12.23 -0.18
C VAL A 213 12.13 -12.52 -1.49
N GLU A 214 11.36 -12.87 -2.51
CA GLU A 214 11.85 -13.03 -3.88
C GLU A 214 11.43 -11.80 -4.69
N ILE A 215 12.41 -11.12 -5.28
CA ILE A 215 12.19 -9.97 -6.17
C ILE A 215 12.32 -10.41 -7.64
N ASN A 216 11.82 -9.58 -8.55
CA ASN A 216 11.69 -9.91 -9.97
C ASN A 216 10.98 -11.25 -10.19
N ALA A 217 10.01 -11.56 -9.31
CA ALA A 217 9.27 -12.80 -9.24
C ALA A 217 7.78 -12.50 -9.52
N LEU A 218 7.36 -12.65 -10.77
CA LEU A 218 6.00 -12.37 -11.20
C LEU A 218 5.14 -13.60 -11.00
N ALA A 219 4.17 -13.54 -10.08
CA ALA A 219 3.15 -14.58 -9.97
C ALA A 219 2.32 -14.65 -11.26
N THR A 220 2.14 -15.86 -11.79
CA THR A 220 1.45 -16.12 -13.07
C THR A 220 0.16 -16.90 -12.88
N ARG A 221 0.08 -17.75 -11.85
CA ARG A 221 -1.09 -18.58 -11.59
C ARG A 221 -1.17 -19.04 -10.13
N ILE A 222 -2.38 -19.12 -9.59
CA ILE A 222 -2.70 -19.80 -8.32
C ILE A 222 -2.91 -21.28 -8.60
N LEU A 223 -2.24 -22.12 -7.82
CA LEU A 223 -2.36 -23.58 -7.91
C LEU A 223 -3.48 -24.06 -6.99
N PHE A 224 -4.39 -24.88 -7.51
CA PHE A 224 -5.55 -25.39 -6.78
C PHE A 224 -5.54 -26.92 -6.68
N GLU A 225 -6.03 -27.42 -5.54
CA GLU A 225 -6.51 -28.79 -5.36
C GLU A 225 -8.02 -28.70 -5.04
N GLY A 226 -8.86 -29.02 -6.03
CA GLY A 226 -10.29 -28.75 -5.95
C GLY A 226 -10.56 -27.25 -5.79
N LYS A 227 -11.17 -26.86 -4.66
CA LYS A 227 -11.48 -25.45 -4.34
C LYS A 227 -10.44 -24.78 -3.44
N GLN A 228 -9.37 -25.49 -3.06
CA GLN A 228 -8.37 -24.99 -2.14
C GLN A 228 -7.14 -24.47 -2.90
N ALA A 229 -6.71 -23.24 -2.61
CA ALA A 229 -5.44 -22.72 -3.09
C ALA A 229 -4.29 -23.38 -2.31
N VAL A 230 -3.39 -24.05 -3.03
CA VAL A 230 -2.30 -24.85 -2.44
C VAL A 230 -0.91 -24.34 -2.80
N GLY A 231 -0.82 -23.29 -3.62
CA GLY A 231 0.46 -22.71 -4.02
C GLY A 231 0.34 -21.64 -5.09
N ILE A 232 1.51 -21.17 -5.54
CA ILE A 232 1.67 -20.18 -6.60
C ILE A 232 2.70 -20.69 -7.61
N GLU A 233 2.38 -20.50 -8.89
CA GLU A 233 3.33 -20.48 -10.00
C GLU A 233 3.82 -19.04 -10.23
N TYR A 234 5.12 -18.87 -10.44
CA TYR A 234 5.71 -17.57 -10.72
C TYR A 234 6.89 -17.67 -11.69
N LEU A 235 7.06 -16.63 -12.50
CA LEU A 235 8.20 -16.45 -13.41
C LEU A 235 9.30 -15.66 -12.71
N GLN A 236 10.52 -16.18 -12.70
CA GLN A 236 11.69 -15.49 -12.18
C GLN A 236 12.95 -15.87 -12.97
N ASN A 237 13.71 -14.87 -13.42
CA ASN A 237 14.94 -15.07 -14.22
C ASN A 237 14.71 -15.92 -15.48
N GLY A 238 13.54 -15.81 -16.11
CA GLY A 238 13.18 -16.58 -17.31
C GLY A 238 12.71 -18.01 -17.03
N GLU A 239 12.68 -18.44 -15.77
CA GLU A 239 12.25 -19.78 -15.38
C GLU A 239 10.90 -19.74 -14.65
N THR A 240 10.01 -20.65 -15.04
CA THR A 240 8.77 -20.90 -14.31
C THR A 240 9.07 -21.75 -13.07
N LYS A 241 8.69 -21.24 -11.90
CA LYS A 241 8.90 -21.87 -10.60
C LYS A 241 7.57 -22.02 -9.88
N THR A 242 7.55 -22.91 -8.89
CA THR A 242 6.37 -23.15 -8.06
C THR A 242 6.74 -23.20 -6.57
N ALA A 243 5.85 -22.66 -5.74
CA ALA A 243 5.94 -22.72 -4.29
C ALA A 243 4.59 -23.19 -3.71
N ARG A 244 4.63 -24.08 -2.70
CA ARG A 244 3.41 -24.57 -2.03
C ARG A 244 3.13 -23.77 -0.76
N ALA A 245 1.85 -23.50 -0.53
CA ALA A 245 1.36 -22.91 0.71
C ALA A 245 0.80 -24.04 1.61
N GLY A 246 1.29 -24.11 2.84
CA GLY A 246 0.78 -25.02 3.87
C GLY A 246 -0.48 -24.50 4.56
N ARG A 247 -0.77 -23.21 4.43
CA ARG A 247 -1.97 -22.56 4.97
C ARG A 247 -2.68 -21.74 3.90
N GLU A 248 -2.14 -20.57 3.56
CA GLU A 248 -2.85 -19.60 2.73
C GLU A 248 -1.95 -18.98 1.65
N VAL A 249 -2.58 -18.68 0.52
CA VAL A 249 -2.06 -17.79 -0.51
C VAL A 249 -2.79 -16.45 -0.36
N ILE A 250 -2.04 -15.38 -0.09
CA ILE A 250 -2.58 -14.04 0.19
C ILE A 250 -2.27 -13.14 -1.00
N LEU A 251 -3.30 -12.63 -1.67
CA LEU A 251 -3.13 -11.71 -2.78
C LEU A 251 -3.02 -10.27 -2.29
N SER A 252 -1.90 -9.64 -2.61
CA SER A 252 -1.56 -8.25 -2.29
C SER A 252 -0.97 -7.53 -3.51
N GLY A 253 -1.40 -7.94 -4.71
CA GLY A 253 -0.99 -7.36 -5.99
C GLY A 253 -1.63 -6.00 -6.29
N GLY A 254 -2.46 -5.48 -5.38
CA GLY A 254 -3.23 -4.24 -5.57
C GLY A 254 -4.50 -4.45 -6.40
N SER A 255 -5.24 -3.36 -6.61
CA SER A 255 -6.57 -3.37 -7.23
C SER A 255 -6.59 -3.78 -8.71
N VAL A 256 -5.44 -3.76 -9.40
CA VAL A 256 -5.31 -4.18 -10.80
C VAL A 256 -4.82 -5.63 -10.88
N ASN A 257 -3.68 -5.95 -10.28
CA ASN A 257 -3.04 -7.25 -10.50
C ASN A 257 -3.67 -8.39 -9.68
N SER A 258 -4.32 -8.11 -8.54
CA SER A 258 -4.97 -9.16 -7.76
C SER A 258 -6.16 -9.80 -8.51
N PRO A 259 -7.14 -9.03 -9.03
CA PRO A 259 -8.22 -9.61 -9.84
C PRO A 259 -7.70 -10.21 -11.16
N GLN A 260 -6.67 -9.61 -11.78
CA GLN A 260 -6.03 -10.20 -12.96
C GLN A 260 -5.47 -11.59 -12.66
N LEU A 261 -4.73 -11.77 -11.57
CA LEU A 261 -4.18 -13.07 -11.21
C LEU A 261 -5.27 -14.10 -10.89
N LEU A 262 -6.37 -13.68 -10.24
CA LEU A 262 -7.53 -14.54 -10.05
C LEU A 262 -8.08 -15.03 -11.41
N GLN A 263 -8.27 -14.11 -12.36
CA GLN A 263 -8.74 -14.46 -13.71
C GLN A 263 -7.77 -15.41 -14.44
N LEU A 264 -6.46 -15.13 -14.42
CA LEU A 264 -5.43 -16.01 -14.99
C LEU A 264 -5.39 -17.41 -14.33
N SER A 265 -6.02 -17.53 -13.16
CA SER A 265 -6.11 -18.78 -12.39
C SER A 265 -7.49 -19.44 -12.48
N GLY A 266 -8.37 -18.96 -13.37
CA GLY A 266 -9.71 -19.52 -13.56
C GLY A 266 -10.75 -19.05 -12.54
N VAL A 267 -10.49 -17.99 -11.78
CA VAL A 267 -11.43 -17.39 -10.82
C VAL A 267 -11.86 -16.01 -11.33
N GLY A 268 -13.05 -15.94 -11.91
CA GLY A 268 -13.59 -14.70 -12.48
C GLY A 268 -14.88 -14.94 -13.28
N PRO A 269 -15.40 -13.89 -13.95
CA PRO A 269 -16.57 -14.03 -14.81
C PRO A 269 -16.31 -15.02 -15.95
N SER A 270 -17.15 -16.05 -16.10
CA SER A 270 -16.93 -17.14 -17.06
C SER A 270 -16.74 -16.70 -18.51
N ALA A 271 -17.32 -15.57 -18.91
CA ALA A 271 -17.18 -15.05 -20.27
C ALA A 271 -15.78 -14.47 -20.58
N LEU A 272 -14.94 -14.26 -19.55
CA LEU A 272 -13.60 -13.69 -19.65
C LEU A 272 -12.47 -14.73 -19.49
N LEU A 273 -12.80 -15.97 -19.12
CA LEU A 273 -11.85 -17.02 -18.73
C LEU A 273 -11.55 -18.01 -19.86
#